data_AF-A0A6A6DNP7-F1
#
_entry.id   AF-A0A6A6DNP7-F1
#
_cell.length_a   1.000
_cell.length_b   1.000
_cell.length_c   1.000
_cell.angle_alpha   90.00
_cell.angle_beta   90.00
_cell.angle_gamma   90.00
#
_symmetry.space_group_name_H-M   'P 1'
#
loop_
_entity.id
_entity.type
_entity.pdbx_description
1 polymer ?
#
loop_
_entity_poly.entity_id
_entity_poly.type
_entity_poly.pdbx_seq_one_letter_code
_entity_poly.pdbx_strand_id
1 'polypeptide(L)'
;MRASAIFTTLFSGLALVAADSFLINQDGDRFQACFVDGHEWWFCSKYLQGFWKDYNSLFQIGCGYYFQISKDGVVTTTSNNGCGYKAHCDVKWNSNDDNFGCELHTDHPNC
;
A
#
# COMPACT_ATOMS: atom_id res chain seq x y z
N MET A 1 4.30 5.45 -58.96
CA MET A 1 3.82 4.61 -57.85
C MET A 1 4.25 5.29 -56.55
N ARG A 2 3.36 5.98 -55.85
CA ARG A 2 3.66 6.64 -54.56
C ARG A 2 3.34 5.66 -53.45
N ALA A 3 4.36 5.17 -52.75
CA ALA A 3 4.20 4.28 -51.62
C ALA A 3 3.79 5.10 -50.39
N SER A 4 2.59 4.83 -49.88
CA SER A 4 2.13 5.30 -48.57
C SER A 4 2.83 4.48 -47.49
N ALA A 5 3.64 5.13 -46.66
CA ALA A 5 4.14 4.53 -45.43
C ALA A 5 3.17 4.91 -44.30
N ILE A 6 2.33 3.95 -43.89
CA ILE A 6 1.54 4.06 -42.66
C ILE A 6 2.47 3.69 -41.52
N PHE A 7 2.85 4.69 -40.72
CA PHE A 7 3.64 4.49 -39.51
C PHE A 7 2.67 4.11 -38.38
N THR A 8 2.48 2.81 -38.16
CA THR A 8 1.68 2.30 -37.05
C THR A 8 2.50 2.44 -35.78
N THR A 9 2.27 3.50 -34.99
CA THR A 9 2.79 3.59 -33.63
C THR A 9 2.05 2.58 -32.76
N LEU A 10 2.68 1.42 -32.55
CA LEU A 10 2.37 0.53 -31.43
C LEU A 10 2.60 1.32 -30.14
N PHE A 11 1.55 1.95 -29.62
CA PHE A 11 1.48 2.31 -28.21
C PHE A 11 1.48 1.00 -27.43
N SER A 12 2.69 0.59 -27.05
CA SER A 12 2.90 -0.42 -26.02
C SER A 12 2.35 0.20 -24.74
N GLY A 13 1.10 -0.13 -24.39
CA GLY A 13 0.52 0.19 -23.10
C GLY A 13 1.32 -0.54 -22.04
N LEU A 14 2.36 0.11 -21.52
CA LEU A 14 2.95 -0.21 -20.24
C LEU A 14 1.86 0.05 -19.21
N ALA A 15 1.07 -0.98 -18.90
CA ALA A 15 0.31 -1.03 -17.66
C ALA A 15 1.35 -0.98 -16.54
N LEU A 16 1.62 0.23 -16.04
CA LEU A 16 2.31 0.42 -14.78
C LEU A 16 1.40 -0.20 -13.73
N VAL A 17 1.71 -1.44 -13.32
CA VAL A 17 1.14 -2.01 -12.11
C VAL A 17 1.64 -1.10 -11.00
N ALA A 18 0.78 -0.21 -10.49
CA ALA A 18 1.16 0.60 -9.34
C ALA A 18 1.47 -0.35 -8.18
N ALA A 19 2.50 -0.03 -7.40
CA ALA A 19 2.85 -0.84 -6.26
C ALA A 19 1.80 -0.66 -5.16
N ASP A 20 1.51 -1.72 -4.42
CA ASP A 20 0.76 -1.59 -3.17
C ASP A 20 1.54 -0.69 -2.22
N SER A 21 0.84 0.13 -1.44
CA SER A 21 1.46 1.01 -0.47
C SER A 21 0.71 1.03 0.85
N PHE A 22 1.44 1.40 1.89
CA PHE A 22 0.91 1.60 3.22
C PHE A 22 1.19 3.02 3.67
N LEU A 23 0.15 3.69 4.18
CA LEU A 23 0.20 5.08 4.60
C LEU A 23 -0.28 5.19 6.05
N ILE A 24 0.32 6.11 6.78
CA ILE A 24 -0.03 6.47 8.14
C ILE A 24 -0.22 7.98 8.19
N ASN A 25 -1.46 8.39 8.39
CA ASN A 25 -1.84 9.78 8.61
C ASN A 25 -1.82 10.04 10.11
N GLN A 26 -0.87 10.84 10.59
CA GLN A 26 -0.80 11.26 11.99
C GLN A 26 -1.56 12.58 12.17
N ASP A 27 -2.53 12.62 13.08
CA ASP A 27 -3.29 13.81 13.46
C ASP A 27 -3.25 13.98 14.99
N GLY A 28 -2.30 14.79 15.45
CA GLY A 28 -2.07 15.00 16.88
C GLY A 28 -1.71 13.69 17.60
N ASP A 29 -2.51 13.34 18.60
CA ASP A 29 -2.39 12.12 19.40
C ASP A 29 -3.19 10.95 18.83
N ARG A 30 -3.53 10.99 17.53
CA ARG A 30 -4.23 9.92 16.83
C ARG A 30 -3.55 9.60 15.51
N PHE A 31 -3.77 8.40 15.00
CA PHE A 31 -3.29 8.02 13.68
C PHE A 31 -4.33 7.21 12.92
N GLN A 32 -4.26 7.24 11.60
CA GLN A 32 -5.03 6.40 10.70
C GLN A 32 -4.06 5.62 9.81
N ALA A 33 -4.25 4.31 9.73
CA ALA A 33 -3.53 3.45 8.79
C ALA A 33 -4.35 3.26 7.52
N CYS A 34 -3.71 3.28 6.36
CA CYS A 34 -4.34 3.05 5.07
C CYS A 34 -3.51 2.07 4.25
N PHE A 35 -4.17 1.03 3.74
CA PHE A 35 -3.64 0.13 2.71
C PHE A 35 -4.19 0.59 1.36
N VAL A 36 -3.28 0.81 0.42
CA VAL A 36 -3.56 1.23 -0.95
C VAL A 36 -3.07 0.11 -1.86
N ASP A 37 -4.00 -0.55 -2.53
CA ASP A 37 -3.68 -1.51 -3.59
C ASP A 37 -3.24 -0.73 -4.84
N GLY A 38 -2.30 -1.30 -5.60
CA GLY A 38 -1.91 -0.86 -6.93
C GLY A 38 -3.06 -0.65 -7.94
N HIS A 39 -4.26 -1.15 -7.63
CA HIS A 39 -5.48 -0.96 -8.42
C HIS A 39 -6.36 0.21 -7.93
N GLU A 40 -5.79 1.17 -7.19
CA GLU A 40 -6.46 2.34 -6.60
C GLU A 40 -7.50 2.02 -5.51
N TRP A 41 -7.51 0.79 -4.99
CA TRP A 41 -8.40 0.45 -3.89
C TRP A 41 -7.79 0.89 -2.56
N TRP A 42 -8.53 1.72 -1.83
CA TRP A 42 -8.07 2.32 -0.58
C TRP A 42 -8.90 1.81 0.59
N PHE A 43 -8.21 1.20 1.55
CA PHE A 43 -8.79 0.74 2.79
C PHE A 43 -8.11 1.45 3.94
N CYS A 44 -8.83 2.31 4.65
CA CYS A 44 -8.32 2.99 5.82
C CYS A 44 -8.99 2.48 7.09
N SER A 45 -8.24 2.42 8.19
CA SER A 45 -8.79 2.25 9.51
C SER A 45 -9.59 3.50 9.91
N LYS A 46 -10.34 3.41 11.02
CA LYS A 46 -10.70 4.62 11.77
C LYS A 46 -9.45 5.23 12.38
N TYR A 47 -9.52 6.49 12.83
CA TYR A 47 -8.48 7.07 13.67
C TYR A 47 -8.39 6.29 14.99
N LEU A 48 -7.20 5.78 15.27
CA LEU A 48 -6.80 5.07 16.48
C LEU A 48 -6.11 6.05 17.43
N GLN A 49 -6.32 5.88 18.73
CA GLN A 49 -5.81 6.79 19.76
C GLN A 49 -4.36 6.46 20.14
N GLY A 50 -3.43 7.38 19.90
CA GLY A 50 -2.01 7.27 20.24
C GLY A 50 -1.11 7.42 19.02
N PHE A 51 0.13 6.97 19.15
CA PHE A 51 1.10 6.94 18.05
C PHE A 51 1.14 5.55 17.43
N TRP A 52 1.31 5.49 16.11
CA TRP A 52 1.35 4.22 15.37
C TRP A 52 2.42 3.25 15.90
N LYS A 53 3.53 3.75 16.47
CA LYS A 53 4.61 2.95 17.06
C LYS A 53 4.19 2.14 18.29
N ASP A 54 3.12 2.57 18.96
CA ASP A 54 2.60 1.90 20.15
C ASP A 54 1.64 0.76 19.79
N TYR A 55 1.24 0.66 18.51
CA TYR A 55 0.24 -0.27 18.01
C TYR A 55 0.89 -1.48 17.33
N ASN A 56 1.49 -2.35 18.16
CA ASN A 56 2.23 -3.52 17.70
C ASN A 56 1.42 -4.83 17.60
N SER A 57 0.09 -4.75 17.62
CA SER A 57 -0.82 -5.88 17.42
C SER A 57 -1.37 -5.93 16.00
N LEU A 58 -1.93 -7.09 15.62
CA LEU A 58 -2.61 -7.26 14.33
C LEU A 58 -3.95 -6.51 14.33
N PHE A 59 -4.17 -5.66 13.33
CA PHE A 59 -5.41 -4.92 13.11
C PHE A 59 -6.01 -5.25 11.76
N GLN A 60 -7.33 -5.38 11.71
CA GLN A 60 -8.04 -5.53 10.44
C GLN A 60 -8.20 -4.17 9.77
N ILE A 61 -7.95 -4.13 8.47
CA ILE A 61 -8.17 -2.97 7.60
C ILE A 61 -9.00 -3.40 6.39
N GLY A 62 -10.16 -2.78 6.20
CA GLY A 62 -11.10 -3.19 5.16
C GLY A 62 -11.63 -4.63 5.31
N CYS A 63 -12.09 -5.19 4.20
CA CYS A 63 -12.73 -6.50 4.13
C CYS A 63 -11.71 -7.63 3.90
N GLY A 64 -11.04 -8.06 4.96
CA GLY A 64 -10.18 -9.26 4.93
C GLY A 64 -8.68 -9.01 4.80
N TYR A 65 -8.24 -7.75 4.85
CA TYR A 65 -6.83 -7.40 5.02
C TYR A 65 -6.54 -7.08 6.49
N TYR A 66 -5.30 -7.33 6.88
CA TYR A 66 -4.78 -7.06 8.20
C TYR A 66 -3.41 -6.40 8.08
N PHE A 67 -3.06 -5.60 9.07
CA PHE A 67 -1.72 -5.05 9.20
C PHE A 67 -1.23 -5.17 10.63
N GLN A 68 0.09 -5.18 10.78
CA GLN A 68 0.78 -5.04 12.06
C GLN A 68 1.97 -4.12 11.84
N ILE A 69 2.25 -3.24 12.81
CA ILE A 69 3.39 -2.32 12.74
C ILE A 69 4.33 -2.64 13.88
N SER A 70 5.57 -3.03 13.58
CA SER A 70 6.59 -3.23 14.60
C SER A 70 6.99 -1.89 15.23
N LYS A 71 7.59 -1.92 16.43
CA LYS A 71 8.12 -0.71 17.08
C LYS A 71 9.19 -0.02 16.24
N ASP A 72 9.88 -0.77 15.40
CA ASP A 72 10.94 -0.30 14.51
C ASP A 72 10.38 0.31 13.21
N GLY A 73 9.06 0.24 12.98
CA GLY A 73 8.43 0.75 11.76
C GLY A 73 8.36 -0.25 10.62
N VAL A 74 8.48 -1.54 10.90
CA VAL A 74 8.20 -2.57 9.89
C VAL A 74 6.69 -2.81 9.87
N VAL A 75 6.05 -2.48 8.75
CA VAL A 75 4.66 -2.86 8.47
C VAL A 75 4.66 -4.25 7.87
N THR A 76 3.77 -5.11 8.34
CA THR A 76 3.45 -6.38 7.68
C THR A 76 1.96 -6.38 7.37
N THR A 77 1.58 -6.64 6.13
CA THR A 77 0.20 -6.78 5.68
C THR A 77 -0.09 -8.22 5.31
N THR A 78 -1.28 -8.69 5.65
CA THR A 78 -1.75 -10.03 5.29
C THR A 78 -3.20 -10.01 4.82
N SER A 79 -3.60 -11.00 4.02
CA SER A 79 -5.01 -11.22 3.70
C SER A 79 -5.49 -12.60 4.19
N ASN A 80 -6.75 -12.65 4.62
CA ASN A 80 -7.47 -13.91 4.88
C ASN A 80 -8.52 -14.19 3.78
N ASN A 81 -8.36 -13.63 2.58
CA ASN A 81 -9.27 -13.78 1.44
C ASN A 81 -9.16 -15.16 0.73
N GLY A 82 -8.53 -16.16 1.37
CA GLY A 82 -8.31 -17.50 0.82
C GLY A 82 -7.01 -17.68 0.04
N CYS A 83 -6.36 -16.59 -0.39
CA CYS A 83 -5.14 -16.63 -1.20
C CYS A 83 -3.84 -16.32 -0.43
N GLY A 84 -3.94 -15.83 0.82
CA GLY A 84 -2.81 -15.73 1.73
C GLY A 84 -1.74 -14.70 1.33
N TYR A 85 -2.16 -13.55 0.78
CA TYR A 85 -1.28 -12.42 0.49
C TYR A 85 -0.46 -12.05 1.74
N LYS A 86 0.84 -11.78 1.52
CA LYS A 86 1.74 -11.26 2.53
C LYS A 86 2.66 -10.23 1.88
N ALA A 87 2.81 -9.09 2.52
CA ALA A 87 3.78 -8.09 2.14
C ALA A 87 4.34 -7.38 3.38
N HIS A 88 5.47 -6.72 3.21
CA HIS A 88 6.06 -5.88 4.25
C HIS A 88 6.70 -4.62 3.69
N CYS A 89 6.87 -3.61 4.53
CA CYS A 89 7.69 -2.45 4.21
C CYS A 89 8.16 -1.70 5.46
N ASP A 90 9.22 -0.90 5.31
CA ASP A 90 9.72 -0.01 6.35
C ASP A 90 9.12 1.39 6.18
N VAL A 91 8.28 1.83 7.13
CA VAL A 91 7.67 3.16 7.06
C VAL A 91 8.72 4.25 7.18
N LYS A 92 8.65 5.20 6.25
CA LYS A 92 9.50 6.40 6.24
C LYS A 92 8.64 7.64 6.20
N TRP A 93 9.17 8.72 6.75
CA TRP A 93 8.56 10.03 6.60
C TRP A 93 8.68 10.48 5.14
N ASN A 94 7.55 10.82 4.53
CA ASN A 94 7.48 11.45 3.22
C ASN A 94 7.12 12.92 3.40
N SER A 95 8.10 13.80 3.17
CA SER A 95 7.94 15.25 3.33
C SER A 95 7.03 15.90 2.30
N ASN A 96 6.77 15.24 1.17
CA ASN A 96 5.94 15.82 0.10
C ASN A 96 4.46 15.70 0.43
N ASP A 97 4.07 14.61 1.08
CA ASP A 97 2.68 14.27 1.38
C ASP A 97 2.36 14.40 2.88
N ASP A 98 3.30 14.94 3.66
CA ASP A 98 3.24 15.16 5.12
C ASP A 98 2.73 13.92 5.89
N ASN A 99 3.18 12.74 5.47
CA ASN A 99 2.73 11.47 6.01
C ASN A 99 3.90 10.50 6.22
N PHE A 100 3.65 9.45 7.02
CA PHE A 100 4.53 8.29 7.04
C PHE A 100 3.98 7.27 6.05
N GLY A 101 4.83 6.68 5.21
CA GLY A 101 4.39 5.67 4.28
C GLY A 101 5.53 4.80 3.76
N CYS A 102 5.15 3.75 3.04
CA CYS A 102 6.07 2.92 2.29
C CYS A 102 5.37 2.16 1.16
N GLU A 103 6.12 1.84 0.11
CA GLU A 103 5.72 0.87 -0.90
C GLU A 103 5.91 -0.54 -0.34
N LEU A 104 4.91 -1.39 -0.50
CA LEU A 104 4.90 -2.75 0.03
C LEU A 104 5.69 -3.68 -0.89
N HIS A 105 6.61 -4.43 -0.28
CA HIS A 105 7.30 -5.54 -0.92
C HIS A 105 6.48 -6.81 -0.73
N THR A 106 5.93 -7.32 -1.83
CA THR A 106 5.14 -8.55 -1.83
C THR A 106 6.04 -9.76 -1.54
N ASP A 107 5.85 -10.39 -0.38
CA ASP A 107 6.54 -11.61 0.02
C ASP A 107 5.91 -12.86 -0.57
N HIS A 108 4.59 -12.86 -0.62
CA HIS A 108 3.80 -13.91 -1.22
C HIS A 108 2.69 -13.23 -2.02
N PRO A 109 2.74 -13.32 -3.36
CA PRO A 109 1.68 -12.76 -4.17
C PRO A 109 0.36 -13.43 -3.77
N ASN A 110 -0.72 -12.67 -3.85
CA ASN A 110 -2.05 -13.27 -3.87
C ASN A 110 -2.08 -14.28 -5.05
N CYS A 111 -3.03 -15.21 -5.06
CA CYS A 111 -3.35 -15.87 -6.32
C CYS A 111 -3.51 -14.80 -7.43
#